data_AF-A0A6A8QU78-F1
#
_entry.id   AF-A0A6A8QU78-F1
#
_cell.length_a   1.000
_cell.length_b   1.000
_cell.length_c   1.000
_cell.angle_alpha   90.00
_cell.angle_beta   90.00
_cell.angle_gamma   90.00
#
_symmetry.space_group_name_H-M   'P 1'
#
loop_
_entity.id
_entity.type
_entity.pdbx_description
1 polymer ?
#
loop_
_entity_poly.entity_id
_entity_poly.type
_entity_poly.pdbx_seq_one_letter_code
_entity_poly.pdbx_strand_id
1 'polypeptide(L)'
;MRTAVFLTLLASGVALSGCSTVDGLFGPNDAELQKVAQKQRLDRMTQDVNGCVDARKTGRTSTRVEFAACVNDAFQRAMLDVNYPYPDIVATLSAERLRVAEAADKGQITDTEGQARLADRIAEGVRLERARGSSGGKSVDRTPPAYFLQLMQIGL
;
A
#
# COMPACT_ATOMS: atom_id res chain seq x y z
N MET A 1 -1.22 21.57 -77.97
CA MET A 1 0.11 21.94 -78.54
C MET A 1 0.68 23.06 -77.68
N ARG A 2 1.98 22.96 -77.35
CA ARG A 2 2.88 23.93 -76.67
C ARG A 2 2.99 23.85 -75.13
N THR A 3 3.87 22.95 -74.76
CA THR A 3 4.89 22.96 -73.69
C THR A 3 5.42 24.34 -73.24
N ALA A 4 5.64 24.48 -71.93
CA ALA A 4 6.76 25.17 -71.25
C ALA A 4 6.61 24.94 -69.73
N VAL A 5 7.21 23.90 -69.13
CA VAL A 5 8.57 23.88 -68.52
C VAL A 5 9.12 25.26 -68.16
N PHE A 6 9.03 25.61 -66.87
CA PHE A 6 10.01 26.51 -66.25
C PHE A 6 10.43 25.94 -64.90
N LEU A 7 11.67 25.47 -64.90
CA LEU A 7 12.47 25.05 -63.77
C LEU A 7 12.96 26.32 -63.06
N THR A 8 12.68 26.48 -61.77
CA THR A 8 13.44 27.43 -60.95
C THR A 8 13.83 26.75 -59.64
N LEU A 9 15.09 26.32 -59.62
CA LEU A 9 15.84 25.98 -58.40
C LEU A 9 15.86 27.21 -57.49
N LEU A 10 15.42 27.05 -56.25
CA LEU A 10 15.86 27.90 -55.14
C LEU A 10 16.19 26.98 -53.96
N ALA A 11 17.48 26.67 -53.87
CA ALA A 11 18.09 26.06 -52.70
C ALA A 11 17.99 27.07 -51.54
N SER A 12 17.21 26.73 -50.53
CA SER A 12 17.23 27.42 -49.22
C SER A 12 17.62 26.38 -48.19
N GLY A 13 18.93 26.28 -47.95
CA GLY A 13 19.48 25.56 -46.81
C GLY A 13 19.12 26.34 -45.54
N VAL A 14 18.11 25.87 -44.83
CA VAL A 14 17.88 26.24 -43.44
C VAL A 14 18.53 25.14 -42.61
N ALA A 15 19.67 25.48 -42.01
CA ALA A 15 20.31 24.66 -40.99
C ALA A 15 19.33 24.51 -39.81
N LEU A 16 18.69 23.35 -39.70
CA LEU A 16 18.00 22.89 -38.49
C LEU A 16 19.07 22.45 -37.47
N SER A 17 19.92 23.38 -37.05
CA SER A 17 20.81 23.24 -35.91
C SER A 17 20.17 23.96 -34.73
N GLY A 18 19.36 23.21 -34.01
CA GLY A 18 18.64 23.71 -32.84
C GLY A 18 17.70 22.66 -32.29
N CYS A 19 18.22 21.48 -31.95
CA CYS A 19 17.61 20.65 -30.91
C CYS A 19 17.68 21.42 -29.60
N SER A 20 16.80 22.42 -29.41
CA SER A 20 16.40 22.81 -28.08
C SER A 20 15.66 21.61 -27.52
N THR A 21 16.35 20.83 -26.69
CA THR A 21 15.66 19.95 -25.76
C THR A 21 14.70 20.84 -24.99
N VAL A 22 13.42 20.65 -25.26
CA VAL A 22 12.33 21.12 -24.41
C VAL A 22 12.48 20.40 -23.06
N ASP A 23 13.39 20.90 -22.23
CA ASP A 23 13.57 20.55 -20.82
C ASP A 23 12.40 21.08 -19.98
N GLY A 24 11.18 20.73 -20.39
CA GLY A 24 9.95 21.23 -19.77
C GLY A 24 8.68 20.45 -20.10
N LEU A 25 8.79 19.24 -20.67
CA LEU A 25 7.64 18.43 -21.09
C LEU A 25 7.64 17.00 -20.52
N PHE A 26 8.46 16.75 -19.51
CA PHE A 26 8.39 15.50 -18.76
C PHE A 26 7.49 15.71 -17.55
N GLY A 27 6.26 15.20 -17.64
CA GLY A 27 5.41 14.99 -16.47
C GLY A 27 6.14 14.14 -15.40
N PRO A 28 5.58 14.00 -14.19
CA PRO A 28 6.20 13.16 -13.16
C PRO A 28 6.55 11.81 -13.78
N ASN A 29 7.83 11.42 -13.68
CA ASN A 29 8.27 10.13 -14.17
C ASN A 29 7.42 9.02 -13.53
N ASP A 30 7.22 7.90 -14.21
CA ASP A 30 6.32 6.83 -13.74
C ASP A 30 6.62 6.36 -12.31
N ALA A 31 7.88 6.48 -11.87
CA ALA A 31 8.29 6.20 -10.50
C ALA A 31 7.72 7.18 -9.46
N GLU A 32 7.69 8.48 -9.74
CA GLU A 32 7.05 9.48 -8.87
C GLU A 32 5.52 9.30 -8.84
N LEU A 33 4.89 8.99 -9.97
CA LEU A 33 3.47 8.64 -10.01
C LEU A 33 3.15 7.40 -9.17
N GLN A 34 4.01 6.39 -9.22
CA GLN A 34 3.88 5.19 -8.38
C GLN A 34 4.05 5.49 -6.89
N LYS A 35 5.01 6.31 -6.49
CA LYS A 35 5.19 6.72 -5.08
C LYS A 35 3.97 7.49 -4.56
N VAL A 36 3.43 8.42 -5.35
CA VAL A 36 2.21 9.17 -4.97
C VAL A 36 1.01 8.24 -4.85
N ALA A 37 0.81 7.33 -5.82
CA ALA A 37 -0.26 6.35 -5.77
C ALA A 37 -0.12 5.38 -4.59
N GLN A 38 1.12 4.98 -4.26
CA GLN A 38 1.40 4.16 -3.09
C GLN A 38 1.02 4.93 -1.82
N LYS A 39 1.52 6.15 -1.63
CA LYS A 39 1.21 7.00 -0.48
C LYS A 39 -0.31 7.19 -0.28
N GLN A 40 -1.05 7.48 -1.35
CA GLN A 40 -2.51 7.63 -1.29
C GLN A 40 -3.24 6.36 -0.84
N ARG A 41 -2.71 5.16 -1.14
CA ARG A 41 -3.27 3.90 -0.62
C ARG A 41 -3.00 3.75 0.87
N LEU A 42 -1.83 4.19 1.34
CA LEU A 42 -1.47 4.16 2.77
C LEU A 42 -2.32 5.13 3.59
N ASP A 43 -2.52 6.33 3.06
CA ASP A 43 -3.34 7.36 3.70
C ASP A 43 -4.79 6.87 3.83
N ARG A 44 -5.34 6.22 2.79
CA ARG A 44 -6.68 5.61 2.84
C ARG A 44 -6.80 4.52 3.89
N MET A 45 -5.85 3.60 3.96
CA MET A 45 -5.86 2.57 4.99
C MET A 45 -5.77 3.17 6.41
N THR A 46 -4.93 4.20 6.59
CA THR A 46 -4.82 4.91 7.87
C THR A 46 -6.15 5.59 8.24
N GLN A 47 -6.83 6.21 7.26
CA GLN A 47 -8.16 6.80 7.44
C GLN A 47 -9.20 5.75 7.83
N ASP A 48 -9.23 4.59 7.16
CA ASP A 48 -10.16 3.51 7.46
C ASP A 48 -9.95 2.98 8.90
N VAL A 49 -8.71 2.75 9.32
CA VAL A 49 -8.40 2.30 10.68
C VAL A 49 -8.74 3.38 11.71
N ASN A 50 -8.44 4.65 11.43
CA ASN A 50 -8.86 5.75 12.31
C ASN A 50 -10.40 5.82 12.43
N GLY A 51 -11.12 5.54 11.34
CA GLY A 51 -12.58 5.41 11.37
C GLY A 51 -13.06 4.33 12.34
N CYS A 52 -12.39 3.17 12.39
CA CYS A 52 -12.65 2.13 13.38
C CYS A 52 -12.34 2.59 14.81
N VAL A 53 -11.21 3.29 15.01
CA VAL A 53 -10.80 3.83 16.32
C VAL A 53 -11.82 4.84 16.83
N ASP A 54 -12.28 5.73 15.97
CA ASP A 54 -13.30 6.73 16.32
C ASP A 54 -14.65 6.06 16.59
N ALA A 55 -15.01 5.03 15.84
CA ALA A 55 -16.19 4.22 16.14
C ALA A 55 -16.12 3.59 17.54
N ARG A 56 -14.94 3.10 17.95
CA ARG A 56 -14.73 2.59 19.31
C ARG A 56 -14.80 3.66 20.38
N LYS A 57 -14.12 4.79 20.19
CA LYS A 57 -14.13 5.93 21.14
C LYS A 57 -15.54 6.49 21.34
N THR A 58 -16.35 6.50 20.28
CA THR A 58 -17.74 6.96 20.30
C THR A 58 -18.74 5.89 20.76
N GLY A 59 -18.26 4.68 21.12
CA GLY A 59 -19.11 3.57 21.58
C GLY A 59 -19.94 2.90 20.48
N ARG A 60 -19.70 3.22 19.20
CA ARG A 60 -20.38 2.58 18.05
C ARG A 60 -19.94 1.13 17.83
N THR A 61 -18.74 0.76 18.28
CA THR A 61 -18.33 -0.65 18.42
C THR A 61 -18.34 -0.99 19.90
N SER A 62 -19.23 -1.91 20.27
CA SER A 62 -19.53 -2.30 21.64
C SER A 62 -18.55 -3.34 22.20
N THR A 63 -17.90 -4.10 21.32
CA THR A 63 -16.98 -5.19 21.69
C THR A 63 -15.61 -5.02 21.04
N ARG A 64 -14.57 -5.65 21.61
CA ARG A 64 -13.25 -5.70 20.95
C ARG A 64 -13.33 -6.49 19.66
N VAL A 65 -14.20 -7.51 19.59
CA VAL A 65 -14.42 -8.29 18.36
C VAL A 65 -14.95 -7.44 17.22
N GLU A 66 -15.95 -6.59 17.46
CA GLU A 66 -16.48 -5.66 16.45
C GLU A 66 -15.39 -4.68 15.96
N PHE A 67 -14.61 -4.16 16.89
CA PHE A 67 -13.48 -3.30 16.55
C PHE A 67 -12.42 -4.05 15.72
N ALA A 68 -12.04 -5.27 16.12
CA ALA A 68 -11.08 -6.10 15.41
C ALA A 68 -11.56 -6.46 14.00
N ALA A 69 -12.86 -6.74 13.82
CA ALA A 69 -13.47 -6.98 12.51
C ALA A 69 -13.36 -5.73 11.61
N CYS A 70 -13.68 -4.54 12.13
CA CYS A 70 -13.53 -3.29 11.38
C CYS A 70 -12.10 -3.07 10.89
N VAL A 71 -11.11 -3.27 11.77
CA VAL A 71 -9.69 -3.12 11.40
C VAL A 71 -9.24 -4.22 10.42
N ASN A 72 -9.76 -5.45 10.55
CA ASN A 72 -9.49 -6.53 9.58
C ASN A 72 -9.98 -6.17 8.19
N ASP A 73 -11.20 -5.66 8.05
CA ASP A 73 -11.77 -5.28 6.76
C ASP A 73 -10.97 -4.15 6.10
N ALA A 74 -10.62 -3.12 6.87
CA ALA A 74 -9.76 -2.03 6.41
C ALA A 74 -8.40 -2.53 5.90
N PHE A 75 -7.79 -3.41 6.69
CA PHE A 75 -6.48 -3.98 6.38
C PHE A 75 -6.53 -4.89 5.14
N GLN A 76 -7.54 -5.75 5.02
CA GLN A 76 -7.71 -6.62 3.86
C GLN A 76 -7.91 -5.82 2.57
N ARG A 77 -8.76 -4.78 2.58
CA ARG A 77 -8.94 -3.88 1.43
C ARG A 77 -7.62 -3.23 1.02
N ALA A 78 -6.85 -2.73 1.97
CA ALA A 78 -5.56 -2.10 1.69
C ALA A 78 -4.55 -3.08 1.08
N MET A 79 -4.50 -4.31 1.56
CA MET A 79 -3.61 -5.35 1.02
C MET A 79 -4.01 -5.79 -0.39
N LEU A 80 -5.32 -5.85 -0.69
CA LEU A 80 -5.83 -6.09 -2.04
C LEU A 80 -5.48 -4.93 -2.99
N ASP A 81 -5.65 -3.68 -2.54
CA ASP A 81 -5.36 -2.48 -3.33
C ASP A 81 -3.89 -2.37 -3.77
N VAL A 82 -2.97 -2.97 -3.02
CA VAL A 82 -1.53 -2.98 -3.35
C VAL A 82 -1.07 -4.30 -4.00
N ASN A 83 -2.00 -5.19 -4.34
CA ASN A 83 -1.71 -6.54 -4.85
C ASN A 83 -0.69 -7.29 -3.97
N TYR A 84 -0.87 -7.24 -2.64
CA TYR A 84 0.03 -7.90 -1.71
C TYR A 84 0.12 -9.40 -2.02
N PRO A 85 1.34 -9.96 -2.21
CA PRO A 85 1.50 -11.30 -2.79
C PRO A 85 1.23 -12.46 -1.82
N TYR A 86 1.02 -12.19 -0.52
CA TYR A 86 0.86 -13.22 0.51
C TYR A 86 -0.49 -13.10 1.26
N PRO A 87 -1.63 -13.38 0.59
CA PRO A 87 -2.96 -13.24 1.19
C PRO A 87 -3.18 -14.18 2.39
N ASP A 88 -2.47 -15.30 2.45
CA ASP A 88 -2.51 -16.25 3.57
C ASP A 88 -1.91 -15.67 4.86
N ILE A 89 -0.87 -14.84 4.75
CA ILE A 89 -0.30 -14.11 5.89
C ILE A 89 -1.33 -13.12 6.42
N VAL A 90 -1.99 -12.37 5.53
CA VAL A 90 -3.07 -11.42 5.87
C VAL A 90 -4.22 -12.12 6.58
N ALA A 91 -4.66 -13.27 6.06
CA ALA A 91 -5.75 -14.06 6.66
C ALA A 91 -5.38 -14.57 8.06
N THR A 92 -4.15 -15.07 8.23
CA THR A 92 -3.66 -15.57 9.53
C THR A 92 -3.59 -14.47 10.57
N LEU A 93 -3.09 -13.28 10.22
CA LEU A 93 -3.03 -12.13 11.11
C LEU A 93 -4.43 -11.62 11.48
N SER A 94 -5.35 -11.60 10.52
CA SER A 94 -6.75 -11.21 10.74
C SER A 94 -7.45 -12.16 11.73
N ALA A 95 -7.23 -13.47 11.56
CA ALA A 95 -7.78 -14.50 12.45
C ALA A 95 -7.21 -14.39 13.87
N GLU A 96 -5.91 -14.14 14.02
CA GLU A 96 -5.31 -13.92 15.34
C GLU A 96 -5.91 -12.69 16.03
N ARG A 97 -6.09 -11.58 15.31
CA ARG A 97 -6.69 -10.36 15.89
C ARG A 97 -8.08 -10.63 16.47
N LEU A 98 -8.92 -11.38 15.75
CA LEU A 98 -10.24 -11.77 16.25
C LEU A 98 -10.12 -12.68 17.47
N ARG A 99 -9.25 -13.70 17.43
CA ARG A 99 -9.04 -14.63 18.54
C ARG A 99 -8.59 -13.91 19.81
N VAL A 100 -7.69 -12.95 19.68
CA VAL A 100 -7.18 -12.15 20.79
C VAL A 100 -8.27 -11.20 21.32
N ALA A 101 -9.02 -10.55 20.43
CA ALA A 101 -10.16 -9.71 20.82
C ALA A 101 -11.24 -10.49 21.58
N GLU A 102 -11.60 -11.69 21.10
CA GLU A 102 -12.55 -12.57 21.78
C GLU A 102 -12.06 -12.99 23.16
N ALA A 103 -10.79 -13.35 23.29
CA ALA A 103 -10.21 -13.76 24.56
C ALA A 103 -10.18 -12.59 25.57
N ALA A 104 -9.88 -11.38 25.10
CA ALA A 104 -9.90 -10.17 25.92
C ALA A 104 -11.33 -9.78 26.35
N ASP A 105 -12.32 -9.87 25.45
CA ASP A 105 -13.73 -9.64 25.80
C ASP A 105 -14.26 -10.66 26.81
N LYS A 106 -13.75 -11.90 26.77
CA LYS A 106 -14.04 -12.94 27.76
C LYS A 106 -13.23 -12.81 29.05
N GLY A 107 -12.34 -11.81 29.17
CA GLY A 107 -11.46 -11.62 30.32
C GLY A 107 -10.41 -12.74 30.51
N GLN A 108 -10.15 -13.54 29.47
CA GLN A 108 -9.20 -14.66 29.50
C GLN A 108 -7.74 -14.22 29.35
N ILE A 109 -7.54 -13.03 28.78
CA ILE A 109 -6.24 -12.37 28.65
C ILE A 109 -6.41 -10.87 28.91
N THR A 110 -5.34 -10.24 29.34
CA THR A 110 -5.23 -8.78 29.43
C THR A 110 -4.96 -8.15 28.05
N ASP A 111 -5.24 -6.86 27.91
CA ASP A 111 -4.90 -6.12 26.69
C ASP A 111 -3.39 -6.18 26.40
N THR A 112 -2.54 -6.11 27.43
CA THR A 112 -1.07 -6.25 27.30
C THR A 112 -0.66 -7.61 26.75
N GLU A 113 -1.22 -8.70 27.27
CA GLU A 113 -0.93 -10.05 26.78
C GLU A 113 -1.39 -10.23 25.33
N GLY A 114 -2.54 -9.67 24.99
CA GLY A 114 -3.02 -9.76 23.63
C GLY A 114 -2.18 -8.93 22.64
N GLN A 115 -1.68 -7.75 23.06
CA GLN A 115 -0.75 -6.94 22.26
C GLN A 115 0.55 -7.72 21.99
N ALA A 116 1.09 -8.39 23.01
CA ALA A 116 2.27 -9.24 22.85
C ALA A 116 2.03 -10.39 21.86
N ARG A 117 0.89 -11.10 21.98
CA ARG A 117 0.52 -12.18 21.05
C ARG A 117 0.40 -11.70 19.61
N LEU A 118 -0.23 -10.54 19.40
CA LEU A 118 -0.31 -9.93 18.08
C LEU A 118 1.05 -9.53 17.53
N ALA A 119 1.92 -8.94 18.37
CA ALA A 119 3.29 -8.60 17.98
C ALA A 119 4.09 -9.82 17.52
N ASP A 120 3.99 -10.93 18.26
CA ASP A 120 4.66 -12.19 17.90
C ASP A 120 4.15 -12.75 16.56
N ARG A 121 2.83 -12.70 16.32
CA ARG A 121 2.27 -13.15 15.03
C ARG A 121 2.68 -12.26 13.87
N ILE A 122 2.80 -10.95 14.08
CA ILE A 122 3.34 -10.04 13.04
C ILE A 122 4.78 -10.39 12.72
N ALA A 123 5.62 -10.56 13.75
CA ALA A 123 7.03 -10.90 13.56
C ALA A 123 7.17 -12.21 12.76
N GLU A 124 6.33 -13.20 13.05
CA GLU A 124 6.29 -14.45 12.29
C GLU A 124 5.83 -14.25 10.83
N GLY A 125 4.79 -13.44 10.61
CA GLY A 125 4.36 -13.07 9.25
C GLY A 125 5.47 -12.39 8.44
N VAL A 126 6.19 -11.44 9.04
CA VAL A 126 7.36 -10.78 8.42
C VAL A 126 8.47 -11.79 8.11
N ARG A 127 8.73 -12.76 9.01
CA ARG A 127 9.72 -13.81 8.79
C ARG A 127 9.33 -14.72 7.62
N LEU A 128 8.06 -15.12 7.53
CA LEU A 128 7.52 -15.93 6.44
C LEU A 128 7.59 -15.18 5.09
N GLU A 129 7.19 -13.91 5.08
CA GLU A 129 7.32 -13.04 3.92
C GLU A 129 8.77 -12.96 3.44
N ARG A 130 9.73 -12.75 4.34
CA ARG A 130 11.17 -12.73 4.00
C ARG A 130 11.63 -14.06 3.41
N ALA A 131 11.22 -15.18 4.00
CA ALA A 131 11.60 -16.52 3.53
C ALA A 131 11.04 -16.84 2.13
N ARG A 132 9.83 -16.37 1.82
CA ARG A 132 9.21 -16.52 0.49
C ARG A 132 9.77 -15.52 -0.53
N GLY A 133 10.07 -14.31 -0.09
CA GLY A 133 10.68 -13.27 -0.92
C GLY A 133 12.12 -13.62 -1.32
N SER A 134 12.91 -14.20 -0.42
CA SER A 134 14.30 -14.61 -0.72
C SER A 134 14.38 -15.75 -1.75
N SER A 135 13.29 -16.50 -1.94
CA SER A 135 13.19 -17.61 -2.91
C SER A 135 12.64 -17.20 -4.29
N GLY A 136 12.19 -15.94 -4.48
CA GLY A 136 11.45 -15.49 -5.67
C GLY A 136 12.11 -14.43 -6.59
N GLY A 137 13.39 -14.09 -6.41
CA GLY A 137 14.19 -13.33 -7.39
C GLY A 137 13.82 -11.86 -7.69
N LYS A 138 12.71 -11.30 -7.16
CA LYS A 138 12.39 -9.86 -7.32
C LYS A 138 12.54 -9.11 -6.00
N SER A 139 13.54 -8.23 -5.93
CA SER A 139 13.70 -7.23 -4.87
C SER A 139 12.63 -6.14 -5.01
N VAL A 140 11.39 -6.48 -4.67
CA VAL A 140 10.41 -5.46 -4.24
C VAL A 140 11.01 -4.84 -2.97
N ASP A 141 10.90 -3.53 -2.75
CA ASP A 141 11.25 -2.95 -1.45
C ASP A 141 10.36 -3.60 -0.38
N ARG A 142 10.89 -4.63 0.31
CA ARG A 142 10.15 -5.58 1.17
C ARG A 142 10.08 -5.10 2.61
N THR A 143 10.28 -3.81 2.84
CA THR A 143 10.08 -3.28 4.18
C THR A 143 8.58 -3.37 4.43
N PRO A 144 8.11 -4.24 5.37
CA PRO A 144 6.73 -4.17 5.80
C PRO A 144 6.58 -2.73 6.25
N PRO A 145 5.71 -1.97 5.60
CA PRO A 145 5.69 -0.54 5.81
C PRO A 145 5.59 -0.26 7.31
N ALA A 146 6.33 0.73 7.85
CA ALA A 146 6.34 1.01 9.29
C ALA A 146 4.92 1.17 9.89
N TYR A 147 3.96 1.60 9.06
CA TYR A 147 2.54 1.68 9.41
C TYR A 147 1.90 0.32 9.74
N PHE A 148 2.38 -0.79 9.20
CA PHE A 148 1.82 -2.13 9.40
C PHE A 148 1.93 -2.51 10.88
N LEU A 149 3.10 -2.27 11.45
CA LEU A 149 3.35 -2.47 12.88
C LEU A 149 2.54 -1.48 13.72
N GLN A 150 2.46 -0.22 13.28
CA GLN A 150 1.75 0.82 14.02
C GLN A 150 0.23 0.60 14.05
N LEU A 151 -0.40 0.19 12.94
CA LEU A 151 -1.83 -0.08 12.88
C LEU A 151 -2.22 -1.38 13.60
N MET A 152 -1.31 -2.35 13.66
CA MET A 152 -1.54 -3.57 14.43
C MET A 152 -1.41 -3.35 15.95
N GLN A 153 -0.66 -2.33 16.40
CA GLN A 153 -0.54 -1.95 17.81
C GLN A 153 -1.75 -1.16 18.33
N ILE A 154 -2.56 -0.58 17.44
CA ILE A 154 -3.70 0.29 17.80
C ILE A 154 -4.89 -0.51 18.40
N GLY A 155 -4.84 -1.85 18.43
CA GLY A 155 -6.05 -2.62 18.65
C GLY A 155 -6.00 -3.78 19.62
N LEU A 156 -6.17 -3.47 20.91
CA LEU A 156 -7.01 -4.24 21.84
C LEU A 156 -7.89 -3.32 22.66
#